data_AF-A0A937RLV2-F1
#
_entry.id   AF-A0A937RLV2-F1
#
_cell.length_a   1.000
_cell.length_b   1.000
_cell.length_c   1.000
_cell.angle_alpha   90.00
_cell.angle_beta   90.00
_cell.angle_gamma   90.00
#
_symmetry.space_group_name_H-M   'P 1'
#
loop_
_entity.id
_entity.type
_entity.pdbx_description
1 polymer ?
#
loop_
_entity_poly.entity_id
_entity_poly.type
_entity_poly.pdbx_seq_one_letter_code
_entity_poly.pdbx_strand_id
1 'polypeptide(L)'
;MSRRFNTAGPCVPTLHYMIPALSRLPEGPGLVDQNAYFVVHAPRQTGKTTALRALARDLTRQGQYAAVHFSCEEGEAAGDDYAAATRDILMQIRISAEQQLSAELRPPAWPSETESEGTLLHVALRTWAQACPRPLVLFFDEIDALRGQTLISVLRQLRAGFPDRPDEYPTSVALCGLRDVRDYKTLSGGDASRLGTASPFNVKLKSLRLGDFTPDEVAQLYGQHTAETGQRFAPGAVEHAYELTGGQPWLVNALAREVIEEIPVPASETITIEHLEAAKERLILARATHLDSLAAKLTEPRVQRIISALLAGDPLTLEPYNDDLTYVRDLGLIAPNAPVRVANPIYREVIVRVLSQSIQESVTANPHSFIRPDGGFDLLKVLDEFADWWIENGDFLIKGGFYHEVAPQLILMGYLQRVVNGGGQIEREYAIGSGRIDLHIRWPYTTPEGTHHLQREAIEIKTWQPGKSNPLPQGLKQLDRYLDRLQLDTGTLAIFDQRPRARAIDKRTKISTATSPAGRAITLLNG
;
A
#
# COMPACT_ATOMS: atom_id res chain seq x y z
N MET A 1 24.14 12.94 16.96
CA MET A 1 22.70 13.08 16.69
C MET A 1 22.01 11.87 17.29
N SER A 2 20.87 12.05 17.96
CA SER A 2 20.04 10.92 18.41
C SER A 2 19.49 10.17 17.20
N ARG A 3 19.18 8.89 17.38
CA ARG A 3 18.52 8.10 16.33
C ARG A 3 17.08 8.56 16.15
N ARG A 4 16.52 8.32 14.97
CA ARG A 4 15.13 8.68 14.62
C ARG A 4 14.42 7.59 13.83
N PHE A 5 13.10 7.67 13.75
CA PHE A 5 12.32 6.83 12.82
C PHE A 5 12.53 7.32 11.40
N ASN A 6 12.76 6.40 10.46
CA ASN A 6 13.11 6.77 9.09
C ASN A 6 12.00 6.39 8.09
N THR A 7 11.60 7.36 7.28
CA THR A 7 10.57 7.20 6.25
C THR A 7 11.09 7.45 4.83
N ALA A 8 12.39 7.71 4.66
CA ALA A 8 13.00 8.02 3.37
C ALA A 8 14.34 7.29 3.18
N GLY A 9 14.49 6.62 2.04
CA GLY A 9 15.71 5.89 1.69
C GLY A 9 16.07 4.73 2.64
N PRO A 10 17.24 4.12 2.45
CA PRO A 10 17.70 3.00 3.26
C PRO A 10 17.99 3.38 4.72
N CYS A 11 17.76 2.45 5.65
CA CYS A 11 18.07 2.70 7.06
C CYS A 11 19.57 2.60 7.36
N VAL A 12 20.06 3.47 8.23
CA VAL A 12 21.45 3.51 8.70
C VAL A 12 21.45 3.27 10.21
N PRO A 13 22.07 2.19 10.73
CA PRO A 13 21.97 1.80 12.15
C PRO A 13 22.38 2.88 13.15
N THR A 14 23.34 3.74 12.79
CA THR A 14 23.84 4.83 13.65
C THR A 14 22.93 6.06 13.66
N LEU A 15 22.00 6.17 12.69
CA LEU A 15 21.13 7.33 12.54
C LEU A 15 19.66 6.99 12.79
N HIS A 16 19.27 5.73 12.60
CA HIS A 16 17.86 5.34 12.56
C HIS A 16 17.55 4.20 13.54
N TYR A 17 16.36 4.26 14.14
CA TYR A 17 15.76 3.08 14.76
C TYR A 17 15.41 2.08 13.65
N MET A 18 15.83 0.82 13.81
CA MET A 18 15.57 -0.20 12.80
C MET A 18 15.59 -1.60 13.41
N ILE A 19 14.85 -2.50 12.77
CA ILE A 19 14.98 -3.95 13.01
C ILE A 19 16.23 -4.45 12.30
N PRO A 20 16.96 -5.43 12.88
CA PRO A 20 18.16 -5.97 12.25
C PRO A 20 17.90 -6.39 10.80
N ALA A 21 18.59 -5.75 9.86
CA ALA A 21 18.30 -5.91 8.43
C ALA A 21 18.48 -7.36 7.94
N LEU A 22 19.43 -8.10 8.51
CA LEU A 22 19.68 -9.50 8.17
C LEU A 22 18.60 -10.46 8.69
N SER A 23 17.97 -10.17 9.84
CA SER A 23 16.89 -11.03 10.36
C SER A 23 15.65 -11.01 9.47
N ARG A 24 15.55 -10.00 8.59
CA ARG A 24 14.48 -9.86 7.60
C ARG A 24 14.68 -10.77 6.38
N LEU A 25 15.90 -11.24 6.13
CA LEU A 25 16.23 -12.20 5.06
C LEU A 25 17.06 -13.37 5.62
N PRO A 26 16.50 -14.17 6.54
CA PRO A 26 17.25 -15.21 7.25
C PRO A 26 17.76 -16.32 6.32
N GLU A 27 17.09 -16.54 5.20
CA GLU A 27 17.41 -17.58 4.21
C GLU A 27 18.44 -17.11 3.17
N GLY A 28 18.71 -15.80 3.10
CA GLY A 28 19.59 -15.19 2.11
C GLY A 28 21.01 -15.77 2.10
N PRO A 29 21.72 -15.80 3.26
CA PRO A 29 23.06 -16.37 3.34
C PRO A 29 23.11 -17.83 2.84
N GLY A 30 22.19 -18.68 3.31
CA GLY A 30 22.16 -20.09 2.90
C GLY A 30 21.87 -20.32 1.42
N LEU A 31 21.15 -19.40 0.75
CA LEU A 31 20.97 -19.43 -0.70
C LEU A 31 22.26 -19.04 -1.44
N VAL A 32 23.01 -18.07 -0.91
CA VAL A 32 24.32 -17.70 -1.46
C VAL A 32 25.31 -18.87 -1.35
N ASP A 33 25.34 -19.55 -0.19
CA ASP A 33 26.20 -20.72 0.04
C ASP A 33 25.87 -21.89 -0.90
N GLN A 34 24.60 -22.01 -1.30
CA GLN A 34 24.14 -22.99 -2.30
C GLN A 34 24.45 -22.58 -3.75
N ASN A 35 25.16 -21.46 -3.95
CA ASN A 35 25.35 -20.84 -5.26
C ASN A 35 23.99 -20.68 -5.95
N ALA A 36 22.98 -20.16 -5.26
CA ALA A 36 21.65 -20.03 -5.83
C ALA A 36 21.54 -18.73 -6.63
N TYR A 37 20.79 -18.78 -7.73
CA TYR A 37 20.13 -17.59 -8.25
C TYR A 37 18.75 -17.52 -7.60
N PHE A 38 18.37 -16.38 -7.05
CA PHE A 38 17.12 -16.26 -6.30
C PHE A 38 16.48 -14.89 -6.48
N VAL A 39 15.23 -14.78 -6.03
CA VAL A 39 14.43 -13.56 -6.15
C VAL A 39 14.08 -13.06 -4.76
N VAL A 40 14.14 -11.75 -4.55
CA VAL A 40 13.60 -11.10 -3.36
C VAL A 40 12.51 -10.14 -3.81
N HIS A 41 11.26 -10.41 -3.47
CA HIS A 41 10.14 -9.55 -3.85
C HIS A 41 9.40 -9.06 -2.61
N ALA A 42 8.94 -7.81 -2.67
CA ALA A 42 8.02 -7.25 -1.69
C ALA A 42 7.47 -5.92 -2.17
N PRO A 43 6.35 -5.47 -1.59
CA PRO A 43 5.79 -4.13 -1.84
C PRO A 43 6.82 -3.01 -1.68
N ARG A 44 6.50 -1.82 -2.22
CA ARG A 44 7.31 -0.61 -2.00
C ARG A 44 7.44 -0.34 -0.50
N GLN A 45 8.57 0.23 -0.09
CA GLN A 45 8.80 0.69 1.29
C GLN A 45 8.75 -0.40 2.38
N THR A 46 9.18 -1.63 2.06
CA THR A 46 9.26 -2.78 2.99
C THR A 46 10.67 -3.04 3.54
N GLY A 47 11.67 -2.25 3.11
CA GLY A 47 13.06 -2.37 3.56
C GLY A 47 13.95 -3.26 2.70
N LYS A 48 13.54 -3.63 1.47
CA LYS A 48 14.30 -4.47 0.52
C LYS A 48 15.76 -4.02 0.37
N THR A 49 15.98 -2.79 -0.08
CA THR A 49 17.31 -2.20 -0.27
C THR A 49 18.14 -2.21 1.01
N THR A 50 17.52 -1.98 2.17
CA THR A 50 18.21 -2.03 3.47
C THR A 50 18.70 -3.45 3.78
N ALA A 51 17.84 -4.46 3.57
CA ALA A 51 18.18 -5.87 3.80
C ALA A 51 19.27 -6.37 2.84
N LEU A 52 19.16 -6.06 1.54
CA LEU A 52 20.15 -6.47 0.55
C LEU A 52 21.52 -5.82 0.77
N ARG A 53 21.55 -4.52 1.08
CA ARG A 53 22.81 -3.82 1.43
C ARG A 53 23.46 -4.43 2.66
N ALA A 54 22.67 -4.79 3.67
CA ALA A 54 23.19 -5.44 4.86
C ALA A 54 23.77 -6.82 4.53
N LEU A 55 23.07 -7.62 3.71
CA LEU A 55 23.53 -8.94 3.29
C LEU A 55 24.82 -8.86 2.47
N ALA A 56 24.92 -7.96 1.49
CA ALA A 56 26.13 -7.76 0.69
C ALA A 56 27.33 -7.37 1.56
N ARG A 57 27.14 -6.44 2.50
CA ARG A 57 28.19 -6.03 3.44
C ARG A 57 28.63 -7.18 4.33
N ASP A 58 27.68 -7.97 4.84
CA ASP A 58 28.00 -9.07 5.73
C ASP A 58 28.79 -10.18 5.02
N LEU A 59 28.37 -10.58 3.82
CA LEU A 59 29.07 -11.57 2.99
C LEU A 59 30.51 -11.14 2.65
N THR A 60 30.70 -9.88 2.26
CA THR A 60 32.04 -9.34 1.98
C THR A 60 32.91 -9.27 3.24
N ARG A 61 32.33 -8.86 4.38
CA ARG A 61 33.03 -8.75 5.66
C ARG A 61 33.47 -10.09 6.22
N GLN A 62 32.70 -11.16 5.98
CA GLN A 62 33.07 -12.53 6.36
C GLN A 62 34.30 -13.05 5.58
N GLY A 63 34.70 -12.38 4.51
CA GLY A 63 35.90 -12.70 3.74
C GLY A 63 35.71 -13.78 2.67
N GLN A 64 34.52 -14.38 2.59
CA GLN A 64 34.22 -15.50 1.68
C GLN A 64 33.83 -15.05 0.27
N TYR A 65 33.17 -13.90 0.16
CA TYR A 65 32.60 -13.42 -1.11
C TYR A 65 33.06 -12.00 -1.43
N ALA A 66 32.96 -11.64 -2.71
CA ALA A 66 32.93 -10.26 -3.17
C ALA A 66 31.49 -9.93 -3.57
N ALA A 67 30.76 -9.33 -2.64
CA ALA A 67 29.33 -9.10 -2.77
C ALA A 67 29.01 -7.62 -3.02
N VAL A 68 28.23 -7.33 -4.06
CA VAL A 68 27.88 -5.96 -4.47
C VAL A 68 26.38 -5.80 -4.64
N HIS A 69 25.84 -4.75 -4.04
CA HIS A 69 24.48 -4.26 -4.24
C HIS A 69 24.49 -3.05 -5.16
N PHE A 70 23.59 -3.01 -6.13
CA PHE A 70 23.39 -1.87 -7.03
C PHE A 70 21.92 -1.78 -7.48
N SER A 71 21.48 -0.58 -7.86
CA SER A 71 20.13 -0.37 -8.41
C SER A 71 20.16 -0.46 -9.94
N CYS A 72 19.09 -0.99 -10.53
CA CYS A 72 18.86 -1.01 -11.96
C CYS A 72 18.03 0.19 -12.48
N GLU A 73 17.62 1.12 -11.61
CA GLU A 73 16.75 2.26 -11.98
C GLU A 73 17.35 3.14 -13.09
N GLU A 74 18.66 3.34 -13.11
CA GLU A 74 19.32 4.16 -14.14
C GLU A 74 19.09 3.63 -15.57
N GLY A 75 18.87 2.32 -15.72
CA GLY A 75 18.55 1.70 -17.00
C GLY A 75 17.11 1.93 -17.49
N GLU A 76 16.21 2.51 -16.68
CA GLU A 76 14.82 2.79 -17.09
C GLU A 76 14.76 3.83 -18.22
N ALA A 77 15.66 4.82 -18.20
CA ALA A 77 15.69 5.91 -19.18
C ALA A 77 15.94 5.43 -20.62
N ALA A 78 16.60 4.29 -20.79
CA ALA A 78 16.88 3.68 -22.08
C ALA A 78 15.65 2.99 -22.72
N GLY A 79 14.59 2.74 -21.95
CA GLY A 79 13.38 2.07 -22.46
C GLY A 79 13.69 0.67 -23.02
N ASP A 80 13.40 0.45 -24.31
CA ASP A 80 13.67 -0.81 -25.01
C ASP A 80 15.07 -0.88 -25.67
N ASP A 81 15.90 0.17 -25.55
CA ASP A 81 17.30 0.13 -25.96
C ASP A 81 18.12 -0.66 -24.92
N TYR A 82 18.10 -1.99 -25.09
CA TYR A 82 18.76 -2.92 -24.19
C TYR A 82 20.29 -2.75 -24.17
N ALA A 83 20.89 -2.20 -25.23
CA ALA A 83 22.33 -1.95 -25.29
C ALA A 83 22.67 -0.76 -24.39
N ALA A 84 21.95 0.36 -24.52
CA ALA A 84 22.10 1.51 -23.64
C ALA A 84 21.85 1.15 -22.17
N ALA A 85 20.74 0.47 -21.87
CA ALA A 85 20.44 0.04 -20.50
C ALA A 85 21.53 -0.88 -19.92
N THR A 86 22.13 -1.76 -20.74
CA THR A 86 23.22 -2.62 -20.28
C THR A 86 24.47 -1.81 -19.90
N ARG A 87 24.79 -0.74 -20.65
CA ARG A 87 25.91 0.15 -20.28
C ARG A 87 25.65 0.86 -18.96
N ASP A 88 24.44 1.37 -18.77
CA ASP A 88 24.06 2.08 -17.54
C ASP A 88 24.16 1.14 -16.33
N ILE A 89 23.68 -0.10 -16.47
CA ILE A 89 23.82 -1.13 -15.43
C ILE A 89 25.30 -1.44 -15.13
N LEU A 90 26.14 -1.62 -16.16
CA LEU A 90 27.57 -1.90 -15.97
C LEU A 90 28.34 -0.72 -15.37
N MET A 91 27.95 0.51 -15.70
CA MET A 91 28.46 1.71 -15.06
C MET A 91 28.09 1.70 -13.57
N GLN A 92 26.83 1.40 -13.25
CA GLN A 92 26.36 1.40 -11.88
C GLN A 92 26.95 0.28 -11.03
N ILE A 93 27.20 -0.89 -11.62
CA ILE A 93 27.97 -1.98 -11.00
C ILE A 93 29.37 -1.49 -10.63
N ARG A 94 30.07 -0.81 -11.55
CA ARG A 94 31.43 -0.29 -11.31
C ARG A 94 31.44 0.74 -10.18
N ILE A 95 30.55 1.74 -10.22
CA ILE A 95 30.42 2.77 -9.18
C ILE A 95 30.15 2.12 -7.82
N SER A 96 29.23 1.16 -7.77
CA SER A 96 28.87 0.45 -6.55
C SER A 96 30.02 -0.38 -6.01
N ALA A 97 30.75 -1.10 -6.88
CA ALA A 97 31.91 -1.88 -6.49
C ALA A 97 33.07 -1.01 -5.96
N GLU A 98 33.31 0.16 -6.56
CA GLU A 98 34.33 1.11 -6.09
C GLU A 98 34.04 1.62 -4.68
N GLN A 99 32.77 1.83 -4.35
CA GLN A 99 32.31 2.27 -3.03
C GLN A 99 32.28 1.15 -1.98
N GLN A 100 31.96 -0.08 -2.40
CA GLN A 100 31.65 -1.18 -1.48
C GLN A 100 32.81 -2.17 -1.29
N LEU A 101 33.76 -2.23 -2.23
CA LEU A 101 34.81 -3.25 -2.25
C LEU A 101 36.23 -2.64 -2.20
N SER A 102 37.16 -3.42 -1.65
CA SER A 102 38.60 -3.16 -1.73
C SER A 102 39.09 -3.28 -3.18
N ALA A 103 40.21 -2.62 -3.50
CA ALA A 103 40.72 -2.53 -4.87
C ALA A 103 40.93 -3.89 -5.57
N GLU A 104 41.33 -4.91 -4.82
CA GLU A 104 41.56 -6.28 -5.32
C GLU A 104 40.28 -7.02 -5.73
N LEU A 105 39.11 -6.62 -5.23
CA LEU A 105 37.82 -7.26 -5.52
C LEU A 105 37.01 -6.52 -6.60
N ARG A 106 37.50 -5.36 -7.06
CA ARG A 106 36.79 -4.50 -8.02
C ARG A 106 36.81 -5.09 -9.42
N PRO A 107 35.82 -4.74 -10.26
CA PRO A 107 35.85 -5.17 -11.65
C PRO A 107 37.04 -4.58 -12.42
N PRO A 108 37.63 -5.35 -13.34
CA PRO A 108 38.62 -4.82 -14.28
C PRO A 108 37.96 -3.87 -15.30
N ALA A 109 38.74 -3.37 -16.27
CA ALA A 109 38.17 -2.65 -17.40
C ALA A 109 37.16 -3.55 -18.14
N TRP A 110 35.99 -3.00 -18.47
CA TRP A 110 34.99 -3.72 -19.24
C TRP A 110 35.47 -3.88 -20.69
N PRO A 111 35.20 -5.01 -21.36
CA PRO A 111 35.52 -5.19 -22.78
C PRO A 111 34.81 -4.14 -23.66
N SER A 112 35.43 -3.75 -24.78
CA SER A 112 34.90 -2.71 -25.67
C SER A 112 33.66 -3.17 -26.46
N GLU A 113 32.72 -2.25 -26.69
CA GLU A 113 31.41 -2.48 -27.34
C GLU A 113 31.48 -3.08 -28.74
N THR A 114 32.56 -2.83 -29.49
CA THR A 114 32.74 -3.29 -30.88
C THR A 114 32.74 -4.81 -31.03
N GLU A 115 32.79 -5.57 -29.94
CA GLU A 115 32.87 -7.03 -29.98
C GLU A 115 31.54 -7.74 -29.74
N SER A 116 30.55 -7.18 -29.01
CA SER A 116 29.22 -7.84 -28.80
C SER A 116 28.14 -6.98 -28.08
N GLU A 117 27.32 -6.22 -28.81
CA GLU A 117 26.20 -5.43 -28.23
C GLU A 117 25.14 -6.28 -27.50
N GLY A 118 24.95 -7.55 -27.90
CA GLY A 118 23.96 -8.46 -27.32
C GLY A 118 24.43 -9.32 -26.14
N THR A 119 25.73 -9.32 -25.81
CA THR A 119 26.31 -10.15 -24.75
C THR A 119 27.20 -9.37 -23.78
N LEU A 120 27.18 -8.04 -23.86
CA LEU A 120 28.07 -7.16 -23.09
C LEU A 120 28.00 -7.42 -21.58
N LEU A 121 26.80 -7.59 -21.00
CA LEU A 121 26.65 -7.91 -19.57
C LEU A 121 27.26 -9.28 -19.26
N HIS A 122 26.99 -10.28 -20.09
CA HIS A 122 27.55 -11.62 -19.91
C HIS A 122 29.09 -11.59 -19.92
N VAL A 123 29.70 -10.98 -20.93
CA VAL A 123 31.16 -10.91 -21.08
C VAL A 123 31.78 -10.13 -19.91
N ALA A 124 31.22 -8.97 -19.55
CA ALA A 124 31.72 -8.17 -18.43
C ALA A 124 31.68 -8.91 -17.09
N LEU A 125 30.57 -9.59 -16.78
CA LEU A 125 30.43 -10.35 -15.54
C LEU A 125 31.37 -11.56 -15.47
N ARG A 126 31.59 -12.25 -16.61
CA ARG A 126 32.58 -13.33 -16.72
C ARG A 126 34.00 -12.82 -16.48
N THR A 127 34.38 -11.71 -17.13
CA THR A 127 35.71 -11.09 -16.96
C THR A 127 35.96 -10.70 -15.51
N TRP A 128 34.95 -10.18 -14.81
CA TRP A 128 35.09 -9.87 -13.39
C TRP A 128 35.20 -11.13 -12.53
N ALA A 129 34.37 -12.15 -12.77
CA ALA A 129 34.41 -13.39 -12.00
C ALA A 129 35.78 -14.07 -12.07
N GLN A 130 36.38 -14.11 -13.26
CA GLN A 130 37.71 -14.69 -13.50
C GLN A 130 38.85 -13.88 -12.86
N ALA A 131 38.71 -12.55 -12.78
CA ALA A 131 39.72 -11.67 -12.21
C ALA A 131 39.62 -11.52 -10.69
N CYS A 132 38.43 -11.71 -10.12
CA CYS A 132 38.19 -11.50 -8.70
C CYS A 132 38.76 -12.67 -7.89
N PRO A 133 39.55 -12.43 -6.82
CA PRO A 133 40.10 -13.50 -6.00
C PRO A 133 39.05 -14.17 -5.09
N ARG A 134 37.79 -13.72 -5.12
CA ARG A 134 36.67 -14.26 -4.33
C ARG A 134 35.44 -14.47 -5.22
N PRO A 135 34.63 -15.51 -4.96
CA PRO A 135 33.38 -15.71 -5.68
C PRO A 135 32.48 -14.47 -5.63
N LEU A 136 31.95 -14.07 -6.79
CA LEU A 136 31.12 -12.87 -6.92
C LEU A 136 29.66 -13.13 -6.54
N VAL A 137 29.07 -12.23 -5.76
CA VAL A 137 27.64 -12.24 -5.42
C VAL A 137 27.03 -10.90 -5.80
N LEU A 138 26.00 -10.91 -6.65
CA LEU A 138 25.41 -9.68 -7.18
C LEU A 138 23.94 -9.53 -6.79
N PHE A 139 23.59 -8.37 -6.22
CA PHE A 139 22.23 -8.00 -5.89
C PHE A 139 21.73 -6.93 -6.85
N PHE A 140 20.89 -7.34 -7.80
CA PHE A 140 20.20 -6.46 -8.75
C PHE A 140 18.93 -5.93 -8.09
N ASP A 141 19.01 -4.75 -7.50
CA ASP A 141 17.86 -4.09 -6.88
C ASP A 141 17.04 -3.31 -7.91
N GLU A 142 15.73 -3.19 -7.66
CA GLU A 142 14.78 -2.52 -8.57
C GLU A 142 14.87 -3.01 -10.03
N ILE A 143 15.08 -4.32 -10.23
CA ILE A 143 15.17 -4.91 -11.57
C ILE A 143 13.86 -4.72 -12.38
N ASP A 144 12.74 -4.46 -11.70
CA ASP A 144 11.45 -4.15 -12.29
C ASP A 144 11.32 -2.72 -12.84
N ALA A 145 12.33 -1.87 -12.64
CA ALA A 145 12.51 -0.64 -13.40
C ALA A 145 12.78 -0.94 -14.88
N LEU A 146 13.49 -2.04 -15.18
CA LEU A 146 13.69 -2.52 -16.54
C LEU A 146 12.41 -3.17 -17.07
N ARG A 147 12.03 -2.86 -18.32
CA ARG A 147 10.82 -3.39 -18.96
C ARG A 147 11.12 -3.89 -20.37
N GLY A 148 10.15 -4.57 -20.97
CA GLY A 148 10.20 -4.94 -22.39
C GLY A 148 11.45 -5.75 -22.74
N GLN A 149 12.13 -5.36 -23.82
CA GLN A 149 13.30 -6.06 -24.35
C GLN A 149 14.53 -5.93 -23.45
N THR A 150 14.67 -4.81 -22.75
CA THR A 150 15.78 -4.57 -21.83
C THR A 150 15.82 -5.59 -20.71
N LEU A 151 14.69 -5.79 -20.02
CA LEU A 151 14.60 -6.81 -18.97
C LEU A 151 14.85 -8.22 -19.52
N ILE A 152 14.28 -8.56 -20.68
CA ILE A 152 14.47 -9.86 -21.31
C ILE A 152 15.95 -10.11 -21.62
N SER A 153 16.64 -9.11 -22.14
CA SER A 153 18.07 -9.19 -22.49
C SER A 153 18.92 -9.48 -21.25
N VAL A 154 18.76 -8.71 -20.17
CA VAL A 154 19.49 -8.89 -18.91
C VAL A 154 19.26 -10.31 -18.34
N LEU A 155 18.01 -10.75 -18.25
CA LEU A 155 17.67 -12.07 -17.71
C LEU A 155 18.24 -13.22 -18.55
N ARG A 156 18.25 -13.10 -19.88
CA ARG A 156 18.83 -14.11 -20.78
C ARG A 156 20.34 -14.19 -20.65
N GLN A 157 21.03 -13.06 -20.53
CA GLN A 157 22.49 -13.02 -20.36
C GLN A 157 22.92 -13.65 -19.02
N LEU A 158 22.21 -13.35 -17.93
CA LEU A 158 22.44 -14.00 -16.63
C LEU A 158 22.20 -15.50 -16.68
N ARG A 159 21.14 -15.94 -17.38
CA ARG A 159 20.86 -17.37 -17.58
C ARG A 159 21.94 -18.06 -18.41
N ALA A 160 22.46 -17.39 -19.44
CA ALA A 160 23.48 -17.96 -20.32
C ALA A 160 24.78 -18.29 -19.57
N GLY A 161 25.18 -17.46 -18.60
CA GLY A 161 26.38 -17.71 -17.76
C GLY A 161 26.12 -18.59 -16.53
N PHE A 162 24.87 -18.97 -16.24
CA PHE A 162 24.55 -19.80 -15.07
C PHE A 162 25.29 -21.14 -15.01
N PRO A 163 25.56 -21.87 -16.13
CA PRO A 163 26.32 -23.12 -16.11
C PRO A 163 27.80 -22.96 -15.74
N ASP A 164 28.37 -21.76 -15.87
CA ASP A 164 29.80 -21.50 -15.73
C ASP A 164 30.21 -21.14 -14.28
N ARG A 165 29.27 -21.29 -13.34
CA ARG A 165 29.46 -21.01 -11.91
C ARG A 165 30.03 -22.24 -11.18
N PRO A 166 30.78 -22.06 -10.08
CA PRO A 166 31.07 -20.78 -9.41
C PRO A 166 32.30 -20.03 -9.96
N ASP A 167 33.08 -20.65 -10.84
CA ASP A 167 34.46 -20.23 -11.12
C ASP A 167 34.57 -19.14 -12.21
N GLU A 168 33.69 -19.15 -13.21
CA GLU A 168 33.80 -18.25 -14.37
C GLU A 168 32.64 -17.25 -14.48
N TYR A 169 31.67 -17.28 -13.57
CA TYR A 169 30.52 -16.38 -13.58
C TYR A 169 30.03 -16.12 -12.14
N PRO A 170 29.29 -15.03 -11.84
CA PRO A 170 28.84 -14.73 -10.49
C PRO A 170 28.18 -15.93 -9.81
N THR A 171 28.76 -16.38 -8.69
CA THR A 171 28.34 -17.62 -8.03
C THR A 171 26.89 -17.56 -7.56
N SER A 172 26.43 -16.37 -7.15
CA SER A 172 25.05 -16.14 -6.74
C SER A 172 24.55 -14.78 -7.24
N VAL A 173 23.28 -14.76 -7.65
CA VAL A 173 22.59 -13.54 -8.09
C VAL A 173 21.24 -13.47 -7.41
N ALA A 174 20.96 -12.32 -6.80
CA ALA A 174 19.64 -11.99 -6.26
C ALA A 174 18.99 -10.92 -7.13
N LEU A 175 17.83 -11.22 -7.68
CA LEU A 175 16.99 -10.24 -8.38
C LEU A 175 15.95 -9.70 -7.41
N CYS A 176 15.89 -8.37 -7.25
CA CYS A 176 14.99 -7.74 -6.31
C CYS A 176 14.08 -6.71 -6.98
N GLY A 177 12.80 -6.76 -6.64
CA GLY A 177 11.79 -5.86 -7.20
C GLY A 177 10.44 -6.00 -6.50
N LEU A 178 9.38 -5.47 -7.12
CA LEU A 178 8.02 -5.55 -6.58
C LEU A 178 7.37 -6.93 -6.76
N ARG A 179 7.79 -7.71 -7.77
CA ARG A 179 7.09 -8.92 -8.20
C ARG A 179 8.00 -10.14 -8.21
N ASP A 180 7.40 -11.33 -8.14
CA ASP A 180 8.11 -12.57 -8.47
C ASP A 180 8.44 -12.60 -9.97
N VAL A 181 9.58 -13.19 -10.34
CA VAL A 181 10.02 -13.47 -11.71
C VAL A 181 8.97 -14.17 -12.58
N ARG A 182 8.03 -14.89 -11.97
CA ARG A 182 6.90 -15.53 -12.67
C ARG A 182 6.03 -14.50 -13.41
N ASP A 183 6.00 -13.26 -12.91
CA ASP A 183 5.21 -12.15 -13.46
C ASP A 183 5.99 -11.31 -14.47
N TYR A 184 7.29 -11.58 -14.69
CA TYR A 184 8.03 -10.92 -15.77
C TYR A 184 7.48 -11.28 -17.15
N LYS A 185 6.70 -12.36 -17.28
CA LYS A 185 5.92 -12.67 -18.49
C LYS A 185 5.03 -11.50 -18.93
N THR A 186 4.37 -10.84 -17.98
CA THR A 186 3.49 -9.69 -18.24
C THR A 186 4.29 -8.43 -18.58
N LEU A 187 5.46 -8.24 -17.97
CA LEU A 187 6.35 -7.09 -18.23
C LEU A 187 7.14 -7.22 -19.55
N SER A 188 7.31 -8.45 -20.04
CA SER A 188 7.92 -8.80 -21.33
C SER A 188 6.96 -8.70 -22.53
N GLY A 189 5.74 -8.17 -22.35
CA GLY A 189 4.77 -7.98 -23.43
C GLY A 189 4.15 -9.27 -23.98
N GLY A 190 4.22 -10.39 -23.24
CA GLY A 190 3.63 -11.66 -23.66
C GLY A 190 2.10 -11.65 -23.52
N ASP A 191 1.40 -12.05 -24.57
CA ASP A 191 -0.03 -12.34 -24.54
C ASP A 191 -0.29 -13.49 -23.55
N ALA A 192 -1.07 -13.23 -22.49
CA ALA A 192 -1.35 -14.20 -21.42
C ALA A 192 -2.02 -15.49 -21.94
N SER A 193 -2.64 -15.42 -23.12
CA SER A 193 -3.28 -16.55 -23.80
C SER A 193 -2.30 -17.50 -24.52
N ARG A 194 -1.03 -17.10 -24.72
CA ARG A 194 0.01 -17.96 -25.30
C ARG A 194 0.66 -18.81 -24.21
N LEU A 195 0.00 -19.91 -23.88
CA LEU A 195 0.57 -21.07 -23.18
C LEU A 195 1.85 -21.55 -23.90
N GLY A 196 3.03 -20.99 -23.60
CA GLY A 196 4.24 -21.49 -24.27
C GLY A 196 5.59 -20.80 -24.11
N THR A 197 5.77 -19.68 -23.40
CA THR A 197 7.12 -19.13 -23.18
C THR A 197 7.53 -19.28 -21.71
N ALA A 198 8.49 -20.19 -21.46
CA ALA A 198 9.11 -20.35 -20.14
C ALA A 198 9.73 -19.00 -19.69
N SER A 199 9.71 -18.71 -18.37
CA SER A 199 10.35 -17.50 -17.83
C SER A 199 11.79 -17.40 -18.37
N PRO A 200 12.24 -16.22 -18.84
CA PRO A 200 13.61 -16.05 -19.33
C PRO A 200 14.65 -16.37 -18.25
N PHE A 201 14.25 -16.39 -16.97
CA PHE A 201 15.06 -16.68 -15.80
C PHE A 201 14.64 -17.98 -15.08
N ASN A 202 14.44 -19.07 -15.81
CA ASN A 202 14.11 -20.39 -15.25
C ASN A 202 15.29 -21.11 -14.55
N VAL A 203 16.28 -20.35 -14.07
CA VAL A 203 17.45 -20.86 -13.34
C VAL A 203 17.41 -20.49 -11.85
N LYS A 204 16.32 -19.85 -11.40
CA LYS A 204 16.13 -19.49 -9.99
C LYS A 204 15.84 -20.72 -9.12
N LEU A 205 16.40 -20.75 -7.92
CA LEU A 205 16.16 -21.77 -6.92
C LEU A 205 14.96 -21.43 -6.03
N LYS A 206 14.85 -20.16 -5.59
CA LYS A 206 13.83 -19.72 -4.63
C LYS A 206 13.38 -18.29 -4.88
N SER A 207 12.12 -17.99 -4.53
CA SER A 207 11.61 -16.62 -4.41
C SER A 207 11.31 -16.35 -2.94
N LEU A 208 11.99 -15.35 -2.38
CA LEU A 208 11.81 -14.87 -1.01
C LEU A 208 10.88 -13.68 -1.01
N ARG A 209 9.88 -13.69 -0.14
CA ARG A 209 9.02 -12.54 0.11
C ARG A 209 9.50 -11.81 1.36
N LEU A 210 9.86 -10.54 1.26
CA LEU A 210 10.12 -9.71 2.43
C LEU A 210 8.77 -9.34 3.07
N GLY A 211 8.51 -9.88 4.27
CA GLY A 211 7.24 -9.67 4.97
C GLY A 211 7.08 -8.29 5.58
N ASP A 212 5.95 -8.03 6.22
CA ASP A 212 5.78 -6.87 7.09
C ASP A 212 6.44 -7.14 8.46
N PHE A 213 6.51 -6.16 9.35
CA PHE A 213 6.94 -6.41 10.73
C PHE A 213 5.90 -7.25 11.49
N THR A 214 6.38 -8.11 12.38
CA THR A 214 5.56 -8.79 13.40
C THR A 214 5.24 -7.83 14.56
N PRO A 215 4.25 -8.14 15.41
CA PRO A 215 4.00 -7.36 16.63
C PRO A 215 5.25 -7.19 17.50
N ASP A 216 6.03 -8.26 17.68
CA ASP A 216 7.27 -8.25 18.45
C ASP A 216 8.34 -7.35 17.81
N GLU A 217 8.46 -7.37 16.48
CA GLU A 217 9.34 -6.45 15.77
C GLU A 217 8.89 -4.99 15.93
N VAL A 218 7.58 -4.68 15.87
CA VAL A 218 7.11 -3.31 16.11
C VAL A 218 7.41 -2.88 17.54
N ALA A 219 7.18 -3.75 18.53
CA ALA A 219 7.52 -3.49 19.93
C ALA A 219 9.03 -3.28 20.13
N GLN A 220 9.87 -4.10 19.49
CA GLN A 220 11.31 -3.92 19.51
C GLN A 220 11.72 -2.59 18.90
N LEU A 221 11.15 -2.20 17.77
CA LEU A 221 11.47 -0.95 17.08
C LEU A 221 11.12 0.27 17.95
N TYR A 222 9.91 0.33 18.48
CA TYR A 222 9.46 1.44 19.33
C TYR A 222 10.17 1.43 20.69
N GLY A 223 10.51 0.25 21.21
CA GLY A 223 11.31 0.08 22.42
C GLY A 223 12.70 0.70 22.32
N GLN A 224 13.30 0.78 21.12
CA GLN A 224 14.58 1.48 20.94
C GLN A 224 14.47 2.97 21.25
N HIS A 225 13.37 3.61 20.84
CA HIS A 225 13.10 5.02 21.15
C HIS A 225 12.92 5.22 22.65
N THR A 226 12.12 4.38 23.30
CA THR A 226 11.91 4.45 24.75
C THR A 226 13.21 4.23 25.53
N ALA A 227 14.06 3.30 25.10
CA ALA A 227 15.36 3.06 25.74
C ALA A 227 16.33 4.24 25.59
N GLU A 228 16.32 4.92 24.45
CA GLU A 228 17.24 6.03 24.16
C GLU A 228 16.77 7.37 24.75
N THR A 229 15.46 7.64 24.76
CA THR A 229 14.91 8.95 25.15
C THR A 229 14.22 8.95 26.51
N GLY A 230 13.85 7.77 27.03
CA GLY A 230 13.01 7.62 28.21
C GLY A 230 11.51 7.85 27.97
N GLN A 231 11.10 8.36 26.80
CA GLN A 231 9.69 8.59 26.46
C GLN A 231 8.99 7.26 26.21
N ARG A 232 7.94 6.97 26.98
CA ARG A 232 7.23 5.69 26.95
C ARG A 232 6.01 5.73 26.05
N PHE A 233 5.64 4.57 25.53
CA PHE A 233 4.31 4.32 24.96
C PHE A 233 3.40 3.75 26.05
N ALA A 234 2.14 4.19 26.08
CA ALA A 234 1.14 3.70 27.01
C ALA A 234 0.83 2.22 26.75
N PRO A 235 0.31 1.49 27.75
CA PRO A 235 -0.18 0.12 27.53
C PRO A 235 -1.21 0.08 26.39
N GLY A 236 -1.04 -0.86 25.45
CA GLY A 236 -1.92 -0.99 24.29
C GLY A 236 -1.57 -0.07 23.10
N ALA A 237 -0.71 0.95 23.28
CA ALA A 237 -0.40 1.89 22.21
C ALA A 237 0.44 1.26 21.09
N VAL A 238 1.39 0.38 21.44
CA VAL A 238 2.23 -0.30 20.45
C VAL A 238 1.42 -1.33 19.67
N GLU A 239 0.54 -2.06 20.36
CA GLU A 239 -0.42 -2.99 19.77
C GLU A 239 -1.36 -2.26 18.81
N HIS A 240 -1.87 -1.10 19.23
CA HIS A 240 -2.72 -0.24 18.38
C HIS A 240 -1.98 0.27 17.14
N ALA A 241 -0.71 0.68 17.29
CA ALA A 241 0.12 1.05 16.15
C ALA A 241 0.30 -0.11 15.16
N TYR A 242 0.47 -1.34 15.65
CA TYR A 242 0.49 -2.53 14.81
C TYR A 242 -0.85 -2.75 14.11
N GLU A 243 -1.97 -2.64 14.82
CA GLU A 243 -3.32 -2.80 14.25
C GLU A 243 -3.58 -1.81 13.10
N LEU A 244 -3.22 -0.53 13.29
CA LEU A 244 -3.38 0.52 12.29
C LEU A 244 -2.53 0.30 11.03
N THR A 245 -1.32 -0.23 11.20
CA THR A 245 -0.30 -0.30 10.14
C THR A 245 -0.23 -1.68 9.48
N GLY A 246 -0.76 -2.72 10.13
CA GLY A 246 -0.54 -4.12 9.77
C GLY A 246 0.93 -4.54 9.83
N GLY A 247 1.78 -3.79 10.54
CA GLY A 247 3.23 -3.99 10.56
C GLY A 247 3.96 -3.47 9.32
N GLN A 248 3.28 -2.79 8.38
CA GLN A 248 3.94 -2.29 7.16
C GLN A 248 5.11 -1.36 7.55
N PRO A 249 6.37 -1.65 7.14
CA PRO A 249 7.54 -1.02 7.74
C PRO A 249 7.57 0.51 7.66
N TRP A 250 7.11 1.10 6.57
CA TRP A 250 7.07 2.55 6.40
C TRP A 250 5.96 3.21 7.20
N LEU A 251 4.76 2.63 7.25
CA LEU A 251 3.64 3.11 8.07
C LEU A 251 4.00 3.06 9.55
N VAL A 252 4.65 2.00 10.01
CA VAL A 252 5.12 1.88 11.40
C VAL A 252 6.10 3.01 11.75
N ASN A 253 7.08 3.29 10.88
CA ASN A 253 8.03 4.38 11.08
C ASN A 253 7.36 5.75 10.96
N ALA A 254 6.49 5.93 9.97
CA ALA A 254 5.80 7.19 9.71
C ALA A 254 4.86 7.56 10.85
N LEU A 255 4.14 6.59 11.42
CA LEU A 255 3.24 6.83 12.54
C LEU A 255 4.00 7.32 13.78
N ALA A 256 5.10 6.66 14.15
CA ALA A 256 5.94 7.11 15.27
C ALA A 256 6.58 8.48 14.99
N ARG A 257 7.10 8.67 13.76
CA ARG A 257 7.69 9.94 13.34
C ARG A 257 6.68 11.09 13.43
N GLU A 258 5.44 10.87 13.00
CA GLU A 258 4.39 11.89 13.06
C GLU A 258 4.08 12.29 14.51
N VAL A 259 4.00 11.33 15.43
CA VAL A 259 3.79 11.63 16.86
C VAL A 259 4.95 12.45 17.47
N ILE A 260 6.19 12.07 17.14
CA ILE A 260 7.39 12.56 17.82
C ILE A 260 7.92 13.86 17.19
N GLU A 261 7.89 13.96 15.86
CA GLU A 261 8.50 15.07 15.11
C GLU A 261 7.46 16.09 14.62
N GLU A 262 6.25 15.66 14.25
CA GLU A 262 5.26 16.51 13.56
C GLU A 262 4.13 17.00 14.48
N ILE A 263 3.70 16.19 15.47
CA ILE A 263 2.78 16.56 16.56
C ILE A 263 3.52 17.12 17.80
N PRO A 264 4.86 17.13 17.76
CA PRO A 264 5.77 16.87 18.88
C PRO A 264 5.12 16.71 20.27
N VAL A 265 4.66 15.49 20.59
CA VAL A 265 4.24 15.16 21.97
C VAL A 265 5.44 15.37 22.91
N PRO A 266 5.29 16.16 24.00
CA PRO A 266 6.40 16.47 24.90
C PRO A 266 7.12 15.22 25.41
N ALA A 267 8.45 15.25 25.47
CA ALA A 267 9.27 14.10 25.87
C ALA A 267 8.98 13.62 27.31
N SER A 268 8.43 14.48 28.17
CA SER A 268 7.98 14.13 29.52
C SER A 268 6.66 13.36 29.55
N GLU A 269 5.89 13.37 28.47
CA GLU A 269 4.58 12.74 28.37
C GLU A 269 4.65 11.35 27.74
N THR A 270 3.73 10.48 28.14
CA THR A 270 3.59 9.14 27.56
C THR A 270 2.80 9.24 26.26
N ILE A 271 3.27 8.56 25.21
CA ILE A 271 2.56 8.48 23.93
C ILE A 271 1.35 7.55 24.08
N THR A 272 0.15 8.07 23.85
CA THR A 272 -1.11 7.34 24.02
C THR A 272 -1.72 6.88 22.69
N ILE A 273 -2.81 6.13 22.76
CA ILE A 273 -3.61 5.73 21.59
C ILE A 273 -4.16 6.96 20.86
N GLU A 274 -4.59 7.99 21.60
CA GLU A 274 -5.13 9.23 21.04
C GLU A 274 -4.08 9.98 20.23
N HIS A 275 -2.81 9.99 20.69
CA HIS A 275 -1.71 10.55 19.92
C HIS A 275 -1.47 9.80 18.60
N LEU A 276 -1.57 8.46 18.62
CA LEU A 276 -1.44 7.64 17.42
C LEU A 276 -2.60 7.83 16.44
N GLU A 277 -3.84 7.96 16.93
CA GLU A 277 -4.99 8.28 16.10
C GLU A 277 -4.86 9.65 15.44
N ALA A 278 -4.41 10.66 16.19
CA ALA A 278 -4.15 11.99 15.64
C ALA A 278 -3.04 11.95 14.57
N ALA A 279 -1.98 11.18 14.80
CA ALA A 279 -0.90 10.97 13.83
C ALA A 279 -1.38 10.24 12.57
N LYS A 280 -2.20 9.21 12.72
CA LYS A 280 -2.83 8.48 11.61
C LYS A 280 -3.64 9.43 10.73
N GLU A 281 -4.49 10.26 11.32
CA GLU A 281 -5.28 11.26 10.58
C GLU A 281 -4.38 12.26 9.84
N ARG A 282 -3.37 12.82 10.51
CA ARG A 282 -2.42 13.75 9.87
C ARG A 282 -1.67 13.10 8.70
N LEU A 283 -1.20 11.86 8.86
CA LEU A 283 -0.51 11.12 7.81
C LEU A 283 -1.39 10.93 6.56
N ILE A 284 -2.69 10.62 6.76
CA ILE A 284 -3.67 10.48 5.67
C ILE A 284 -3.97 11.84 5.02
N LEU A 285 -4.05 12.91 5.82
CA LEU A 285 -4.32 14.27 5.35
C LEU A 285 -3.16 14.85 4.54
N ALA A 286 -1.93 14.66 5.01
CA ALA A 286 -0.70 15.23 4.45
C ALA A 286 -0.29 14.64 3.10
N ARG A 287 -0.95 13.57 2.64
CA ARG A 287 -0.68 12.91 1.35
C ARG A 287 0.81 12.63 1.13
N ALA A 288 1.41 11.94 2.09
CA ALA A 288 2.81 11.53 1.96
C ALA A 288 3.05 10.84 0.60
N THR A 289 4.18 11.11 -0.06
CA THR A 289 4.46 10.70 -1.45
C THR A 289 4.20 9.21 -1.73
N HIS A 290 4.43 8.34 -0.73
CA HIS A 290 4.10 6.91 -0.82
C HIS A 290 2.60 6.67 -1.03
N LEU A 291 1.74 7.40 -0.33
CA LEU A 291 0.28 7.35 -0.46
C LEU A 291 -0.19 7.97 -1.79
N ASP A 292 0.47 9.00 -2.31
CA ASP A 292 0.15 9.55 -3.63
C ASP A 292 0.45 8.56 -4.76
N SER A 293 1.55 7.79 -4.64
CA SER A 293 1.89 6.76 -5.62
C SER A 293 0.82 5.66 -5.74
N LEU A 294 -0.03 5.50 -4.72
CA LEU A 294 -1.17 4.58 -4.72
C LEU A 294 -2.26 5.01 -5.71
N ALA A 295 -2.48 6.31 -5.89
CA ALA A 295 -3.59 6.82 -6.72
C ALA A 295 -3.50 6.33 -8.16
N ALA A 296 -2.29 6.37 -8.75
CA ALA A 296 -2.04 5.86 -10.09
C ALA A 296 -2.26 4.33 -10.20
N LYS A 297 -2.12 3.58 -9.10
CA LYS A 297 -2.37 2.12 -9.09
C LYS A 297 -3.84 1.79 -8.99
N LEU A 298 -4.62 2.60 -8.27
CA LEU A 298 -6.07 2.42 -8.14
C LEU A 298 -6.82 2.67 -9.45
N THR A 299 -6.19 3.28 -10.47
CA THR A 299 -6.79 3.43 -11.81
C THR A 299 -6.50 2.25 -12.75
N GLU A 300 -5.61 1.32 -12.38
CA GLU A 300 -5.31 0.15 -13.21
C GLU A 300 -6.50 -0.83 -13.23
N PRO A 301 -7.03 -1.27 -14.40
CA PRO A 301 -8.25 -2.09 -14.47
C PRO A 301 -8.20 -3.38 -13.62
N ARG A 302 -7.04 -4.03 -13.54
CA ARG A 302 -6.86 -5.22 -12.70
C ARG A 302 -6.90 -4.93 -11.20
N VAL A 303 -6.41 -3.77 -10.77
CA VAL A 303 -6.49 -3.35 -9.36
C VAL A 303 -7.94 -2.97 -9.05
N GLN A 304 -8.60 -2.25 -9.96
CA GLN A 304 -10.00 -1.87 -9.84
C GLN A 304 -10.92 -3.08 -9.61
N ARG A 305 -10.76 -4.16 -10.37
CA ARG A 305 -11.56 -5.38 -10.19
C ARG A 305 -11.52 -5.92 -8.76
N ILE A 306 -10.33 -5.96 -8.16
CA ILE A 306 -10.14 -6.50 -6.80
C ILE A 306 -10.62 -5.50 -5.74
N ILE A 307 -10.22 -4.23 -5.86
CA ILE A 307 -10.56 -3.20 -4.87
C ILE A 307 -12.06 -2.87 -4.91
N SER A 308 -12.71 -2.83 -6.08
CA SER A 308 -14.15 -2.62 -6.21
C SER A 308 -14.94 -3.71 -5.49
N ALA A 309 -14.58 -4.98 -5.72
CA ALA A 309 -15.22 -6.11 -5.04
C ALA A 309 -15.05 -6.06 -3.51
N LEU A 310 -13.86 -5.65 -3.03
CA LEU A 310 -13.61 -5.47 -1.59
C LEU A 310 -14.45 -4.34 -0.98
N LEU A 311 -14.55 -3.20 -1.67
CA LEU A 311 -15.36 -2.07 -1.23
C LEU A 311 -16.86 -2.37 -1.31
N ALA A 312 -17.30 -3.16 -2.30
CA ALA A 312 -18.67 -3.64 -2.43
C ALA A 312 -19.00 -4.72 -1.38
N GLY A 313 -17.96 -5.29 -0.75
CA GLY A 313 -18.06 -6.40 0.19
C GLY A 313 -18.66 -7.67 -0.39
N ASP A 314 -18.57 -7.83 -1.71
CA ASP A 314 -18.95 -9.05 -2.41
C ASP A 314 -17.93 -10.17 -2.13
N PRO A 315 -18.37 -11.44 -2.02
CA PRO A 315 -17.45 -12.56 -2.02
C PRO A 315 -16.65 -12.54 -3.33
N LEU A 316 -15.33 -12.43 -3.24
CA LEU A 316 -14.48 -12.60 -4.41
C LEU A 316 -14.63 -14.04 -4.91
N THR A 317 -15.36 -14.23 -6.02
CA THR A 317 -15.30 -15.47 -6.80
C THR A 317 -13.94 -15.52 -7.48
N LEU A 318 -12.97 -16.09 -6.79
CA LEU A 318 -11.61 -16.25 -7.28
C LEU A 318 -11.55 -17.51 -8.14
N GLU A 319 -11.18 -17.36 -9.42
CA GLU A 319 -10.73 -18.48 -10.22
C GLU A 319 -9.50 -19.14 -9.58
N PRO A 320 -9.28 -20.45 -9.77
CA PRO A 320 -8.02 -21.08 -9.40
C PRO A 320 -6.90 -20.41 -10.20
N TYR A 321 -6.01 -19.67 -9.53
CA TYR A 321 -5.01 -18.75 -10.11
C TYR A 321 -5.59 -17.45 -10.67
N ASN A 322 -5.85 -16.50 -9.78
CA ASN A 322 -6.18 -15.12 -10.15
C ASN A 322 -4.90 -14.25 -10.12
N ASP A 323 -4.34 -13.96 -11.31
CA ASP A 323 -3.14 -13.13 -11.48
C ASP A 323 -3.35 -11.69 -10.97
N ASP A 324 -4.56 -11.14 -11.08
CA ASP A 324 -4.88 -9.80 -10.56
C ASP A 324 -4.78 -9.77 -9.03
N LEU A 325 -5.29 -10.81 -8.36
CA LEU A 325 -5.21 -10.93 -6.91
C LEU A 325 -3.76 -11.01 -6.43
N THR A 326 -2.94 -11.81 -7.12
CA THR A 326 -1.50 -11.92 -6.82
C THR A 326 -0.81 -10.58 -7.01
N TYR A 327 -1.12 -9.87 -8.10
CA TYR A 327 -0.57 -8.55 -8.34
C TYR A 327 -0.94 -7.53 -7.25
N VAL A 328 -2.22 -7.50 -6.84
CA VAL A 328 -2.67 -6.55 -5.81
C VAL A 328 -2.07 -6.88 -4.44
N ARG A 329 -1.77 -8.17 -4.15
CA ARG A 329 -0.98 -8.58 -2.98
C ARG A 329 0.47 -8.12 -3.05
N ASP A 330 1.10 -8.23 -4.22
CA ASP A 330 2.48 -7.81 -4.42
C ASP A 330 2.64 -6.29 -4.37
N LEU A 331 1.60 -5.53 -4.72
CA LEU A 331 1.53 -4.09 -4.45
C LEU A 331 1.39 -3.76 -2.95
N GLY A 332 1.04 -4.74 -2.11
CA GLY A 332 0.82 -4.55 -0.67
C GLY A 332 -0.51 -3.88 -0.32
N LEU A 333 -1.48 -3.85 -1.25
CA LEU A 333 -2.78 -3.20 -1.03
C LEU A 333 -3.76 -4.08 -0.27
N ILE A 334 -3.58 -5.40 -0.38
CA ILE A 334 -4.38 -6.40 0.31
C ILE A 334 -3.51 -7.31 1.16
N ALA A 335 -4.12 -7.90 2.18
CA ALA A 335 -3.43 -8.79 3.09
C ALA A 335 -2.81 -9.99 2.36
N PRO A 336 -1.62 -10.45 2.79
CA PRO A 336 -0.91 -11.55 2.13
C PRO A 336 -1.65 -12.89 2.26
N ASN A 337 -2.44 -13.04 3.33
CA ASN A 337 -3.12 -14.28 3.69
C ASN A 337 -4.64 -14.14 3.51
N ALA A 338 -5.33 -15.27 3.39
CA ALA A 338 -6.78 -15.32 3.48
C ALA A 338 -7.26 -14.87 4.88
N PRO A 339 -8.49 -14.32 5.01
CA PRO A 339 -9.37 -13.89 3.92
C PRO A 339 -8.83 -12.63 3.22
N VAL A 340 -9.21 -12.44 1.95
CA VAL A 340 -8.83 -11.24 1.17
C VAL A 340 -9.47 -10.02 1.81
N ARG A 341 -8.63 -9.03 2.14
CA ARG A 341 -9.00 -7.76 2.76
C ARG A 341 -7.94 -6.72 2.44
N VAL A 342 -8.26 -5.44 2.56
CA VAL A 342 -7.25 -4.36 2.48
C VAL A 342 -6.15 -4.61 3.53
N ALA A 343 -4.89 -4.34 3.19
CA ALA A 343 -3.73 -4.78 3.97
C ALA A 343 -3.72 -4.27 5.41
N ASN A 344 -4.18 -3.04 5.64
CA ASN A 344 -4.25 -2.41 6.96
C ASN A 344 -5.32 -1.30 6.99
N PRO A 345 -5.76 -0.87 8.19
CA PRO A 345 -6.70 0.24 8.37
C PRO A 345 -6.29 1.55 7.70
N ILE A 346 -5.02 1.94 7.73
CA ILE A 346 -4.57 3.19 7.09
C ILE A 346 -4.81 3.15 5.58
N TYR A 347 -4.39 2.07 4.89
CA TYR A 347 -4.63 1.92 3.45
C TYR A 347 -6.11 1.88 3.11
N ARG A 348 -6.94 1.30 3.99
CA ARG A 348 -8.39 1.29 3.80
C ARG A 348 -8.96 2.71 3.73
N GLU A 349 -8.55 3.59 4.64
CA GLU A 349 -8.96 5.00 4.62
C GLU A 349 -8.38 5.76 3.42
N VAL A 350 -7.10 5.55 3.12
CA VAL A 350 -6.44 6.23 1.99
C VAL A 350 -7.08 5.88 0.66
N ILE A 351 -7.37 4.58 0.40
CA ILE A 351 -8.02 4.14 -0.84
C ILE A 351 -9.34 4.89 -1.05
N VAL A 352 -10.19 4.92 -0.02
CA VAL A 352 -11.52 5.55 -0.10
C VAL A 352 -11.40 7.06 -0.30
N ARG A 353 -10.45 7.70 0.39
CA ARG A 353 -10.21 9.13 0.28
C ARG A 353 -9.69 9.53 -1.10
N VAL A 354 -8.78 8.74 -1.67
CA VAL A 354 -8.28 8.94 -3.03
C VAL A 354 -9.41 8.77 -4.05
N LEU A 355 -10.19 7.70 -3.93
CA LEU A 355 -11.28 7.42 -4.86
C LEU A 355 -12.44 8.43 -4.81
N SER A 356 -12.62 9.12 -3.67
CA SER A 356 -13.66 10.14 -3.48
C SER A 356 -13.15 11.57 -3.64
N GLN A 357 -11.87 11.78 -3.97
CA GLN A 357 -11.27 13.12 -4.01
C GLN A 357 -11.92 14.03 -5.04
N SER A 358 -12.14 13.54 -6.27
CA SER A 358 -12.77 14.34 -7.33
C SER A 358 -14.18 14.80 -6.95
N ILE A 359 -14.90 13.98 -6.19
CA ILE A 359 -16.21 14.33 -5.64
C ILE A 359 -16.07 15.49 -4.65
N GLN A 360 -15.13 15.39 -3.71
CA GLN A 360 -14.89 16.46 -2.72
C GLN A 360 -14.59 17.81 -3.39
N GLU A 361 -13.81 17.80 -4.47
CA GLU A 361 -13.46 19.00 -5.24
C GLU A 361 -14.64 19.58 -6.03
N SER A 362 -15.59 18.73 -6.44
CA SER A 362 -16.80 19.14 -7.16
C SER A 362 -17.91 19.71 -6.25
N VAL A 363 -17.86 19.41 -4.95
CA VAL A 363 -18.88 19.84 -3.99
C VAL A 363 -18.62 21.28 -3.55
N THR A 364 -19.51 22.17 -3.97
CA THR A 364 -19.46 23.61 -3.69
C THR A 364 -20.19 24.02 -2.40
N ALA A 365 -20.84 23.06 -1.72
CA ALA A 365 -21.56 23.31 -0.49
C ALA A 365 -20.65 23.95 0.57
N ASN A 366 -21.17 24.95 1.28
CA ASN A 366 -20.44 25.64 2.34
C ASN A 366 -20.58 24.86 3.66
N PRO A 367 -19.50 24.28 4.23
CA PRO A 367 -19.58 23.52 5.48
C PRO A 367 -20.29 24.24 6.63
N HIS A 368 -20.16 25.57 6.71
CA HIS A 368 -20.78 26.37 7.76
C HIS A 368 -22.31 26.42 7.68
N SER A 369 -22.92 26.14 6.52
CA SER A 369 -24.39 26.12 6.39
C SER A 369 -25.02 24.95 7.14
N PHE A 370 -24.22 23.92 7.48
CA PHE A 370 -24.65 22.70 8.17
C PHE A 370 -24.42 22.74 9.67
N ILE A 371 -24.06 23.90 10.22
CA ILE A 371 -23.90 24.09 11.66
C ILE A 371 -25.13 24.84 12.17
N ARG A 372 -25.80 24.23 13.15
CA ARG A 372 -26.97 24.82 13.80
C ARG A 372 -26.55 25.97 14.72
N PRO A 373 -27.48 26.88 15.10
CA PRO A 373 -27.17 27.99 16.00
C PRO A 373 -26.59 27.59 17.37
N ASP A 374 -26.87 26.36 17.83
CA ASP A 374 -26.33 25.79 19.07
C ASP A 374 -24.93 25.16 18.91
N GLY A 375 -24.36 25.22 17.71
CA GLY A 375 -23.06 24.63 17.34
C GLY A 375 -23.13 23.17 16.88
N GLY A 376 -24.30 22.53 16.97
CA GLY A 376 -24.50 21.14 16.54
C GLY A 376 -24.44 20.97 15.02
N PHE A 377 -24.12 19.76 14.57
CA PHE A 377 -24.07 19.42 13.15
C PHE A 377 -25.45 19.00 12.64
N ASP A 378 -25.87 19.55 11.50
CA ASP A 378 -27.19 19.29 10.91
C ASP A 378 -27.16 18.21 9.82
N LEU A 379 -27.12 16.94 10.25
CA LEU A 379 -27.09 15.82 9.30
C LEU A 379 -28.33 15.75 8.39
N LEU A 380 -29.52 16.11 8.89
CA LEU A 380 -30.74 16.09 8.05
C LEU A 380 -30.63 17.08 6.90
N LYS A 381 -30.19 18.32 7.20
CA LYS A 381 -29.95 19.32 6.17
C LYS A 381 -28.89 18.89 5.16
N VAL A 382 -27.82 18.24 5.62
CA VAL A 382 -26.79 17.65 4.75
C VAL A 382 -27.39 16.61 3.80
N LEU A 383 -28.26 15.73 4.32
CA LEU A 383 -28.90 14.70 3.49
C LEU A 383 -29.87 15.31 2.48
N ASP A 384 -30.62 16.34 2.85
CA ASP A 384 -31.52 17.07 1.95
C ASP A 384 -30.73 17.74 0.81
N GLU A 385 -29.69 18.52 1.14
CA GLU A 385 -28.84 19.16 0.13
C GLU A 385 -28.05 18.13 -0.72
N PHE A 386 -27.66 16.99 -0.13
CA PHE A 386 -27.09 15.88 -0.87
C PHE A 386 -28.10 15.26 -1.83
N ALA A 387 -29.36 15.10 -1.44
CA ALA A 387 -30.40 14.52 -2.29
C ALA A 387 -30.63 15.39 -3.54
N ASP A 388 -30.72 16.70 -3.38
CA ASP A 388 -30.83 17.65 -4.50
C ASP A 388 -29.60 17.58 -5.42
N TRP A 389 -28.40 17.62 -4.83
CA TRP A 389 -27.16 17.51 -5.57
C TRP A 389 -27.01 16.16 -6.29
N TRP A 390 -27.47 15.06 -5.67
CA TRP A 390 -27.47 13.71 -6.22
C TRP A 390 -28.41 13.61 -7.43
N ILE A 391 -29.58 14.26 -7.39
CA ILE A 391 -30.50 14.31 -8.53
C ILE A 391 -29.86 15.01 -9.73
N GLU A 392 -29.13 16.10 -9.49
CA GLU A 392 -28.47 16.88 -10.55
C GLU A 392 -27.23 16.19 -11.13
N ASN A 393 -26.43 15.54 -10.29
CA ASN A 393 -25.07 15.10 -10.66
C ASN A 393 -24.90 13.58 -10.70
N GLY A 394 -25.74 12.82 -10.01
CA GLY A 394 -25.51 11.40 -9.71
C GLY A 394 -25.38 10.53 -10.96
N ASP A 395 -26.26 10.69 -11.95
CA ASP A 395 -26.21 9.91 -13.21
C ASP A 395 -24.91 10.15 -14.00
N PHE A 396 -24.41 11.38 -14.01
CA PHE A 396 -23.15 11.72 -14.68
C PHE A 396 -21.96 11.13 -13.92
N LEU A 397 -21.94 11.28 -12.60
CA LEU A 397 -20.84 10.80 -11.74
C LEU A 397 -20.75 9.27 -11.71
N ILE A 398 -21.89 8.57 -11.68
CA ILE A 398 -21.91 7.10 -11.76
C ILE A 398 -21.30 6.62 -13.09
N LYS A 399 -21.60 7.30 -14.21
CA LYS A 399 -21.11 6.92 -15.55
C LYS A 399 -19.66 7.33 -15.81
N GLY A 400 -19.21 8.43 -15.22
CA GLY A 400 -17.87 8.99 -15.44
C GLY A 400 -16.79 8.45 -14.50
N GLY A 401 -17.17 7.82 -13.39
CA GLY A 401 -16.23 7.33 -12.38
C GLY A 401 -15.65 5.95 -12.70
N PHE A 402 -14.40 5.74 -12.30
CA PHE A 402 -13.87 4.39 -12.06
C PHE A 402 -14.63 3.79 -10.86
N TYR A 403 -14.83 2.46 -10.79
CA TYR A 403 -15.55 1.76 -9.70
C TYR A 403 -17.09 1.89 -9.71
N HIS A 404 -17.73 1.59 -10.84
CA HIS A 404 -19.20 1.70 -10.99
C HIS A 404 -20.01 0.95 -9.91
N GLU A 405 -19.55 -0.22 -9.43
CA GLU A 405 -20.29 -1.01 -8.44
C GLU A 405 -20.39 -0.34 -7.05
N VAL A 406 -19.44 0.55 -6.75
CA VAL A 406 -19.35 1.27 -5.47
C VAL A 406 -19.44 2.79 -5.60
N ALA A 407 -19.72 3.30 -6.81
CA ALA A 407 -19.74 4.72 -7.11
C ALA A 407 -20.69 5.52 -6.20
N PRO A 408 -21.95 5.12 -5.97
CA PRO A 408 -22.85 5.87 -5.08
C PRO A 408 -22.32 5.98 -3.65
N GLN A 409 -21.69 4.92 -3.14
CA GLN A 409 -21.08 4.93 -1.82
C GLN A 409 -19.91 5.92 -1.77
N LEU A 410 -19.02 5.88 -2.76
CA LEU A 410 -17.88 6.80 -2.87
C LEU A 410 -18.34 8.26 -3.00
N ILE A 411 -19.44 8.49 -3.71
CA ILE A 411 -20.01 9.82 -3.91
C ILE A 411 -20.58 10.39 -2.60
N LEU A 412 -21.41 9.63 -1.88
CA LEU A 412 -21.92 10.07 -0.57
C LEU A 412 -20.78 10.28 0.42
N MET A 413 -19.79 9.38 0.47
CA MET A 413 -18.61 9.54 1.34
C MET A 413 -17.80 10.79 0.98
N GLY A 414 -17.60 11.09 -0.31
CA GLY A 414 -16.91 12.29 -0.77
C GLY A 414 -17.65 13.56 -0.40
N TYR A 415 -18.98 13.58 -0.56
CA TYR A 415 -19.82 14.70 -0.16
C TYR A 415 -19.75 14.93 1.36
N LEU A 416 -19.97 13.87 2.16
CA LEU A 416 -19.87 13.94 3.61
C LEU A 416 -18.48 14.41 4.07
N GLN A 417 -17.42 13.91 3.46
CA GLN A 417 -16.07 14.35 3.78
C GLN A 417 -15.91 15.86 3.55
N ARG A 418 -16.42 16.40 2.44
CA ARG A 418 -16.31 17.83 2.12
C ARG A 418 -17.03 18.72 3.13
N VAL A 419 -18.21 18.31 3.59
CA VAL A 419 -19.04 19.09 4.53
C VAL A 419 -18.61 18.92 5.98
N VAL A 420 -18.09 17.75 6.37
CA VAL A 420 -17.60 17.50 7.73
C VAL A 420 -16.20 18.09 7.96
N ASN A 421 -15.41 18.28 6.90
CA ASN A 421 -14.04 18.85 6.93
C ASN A 421 -13.91 20.29 7.50
N GLY A 422 -14.94 20.85 8.12
CA GLY A 422 -14.93 22.16 8.79
C GLY A 422 -14.93 22.12 10.33
N GLY A 423 -14.95 20.94 10.95
CA GLY A 423 -14.99 20.84 12.43
C GLY A 423 -15.15 19.43 13.01
N GLY A 424 -15.42 18.41 12.20
CA GLY A 424 -15.63 17.04 12.67
C GLY A 424 -14.76 15.99 11.99
N GLN A 425 -14.97 14.73 12.37
CA GLN A 425 -14.26 13.55 11.88
C GLN A 425 -15.25 12.51 11.37
N ILE A 426 -14.84 11.75 10.35
CA ILE A 426 -15.60 10.61 9.82
C ILE A 426 -14.74 9.36 9.98
N GLU A 427 -15.14 8.45 10.87
CA GLU A 427 -14.54 7.11 10.97
C GLU A 427 -15.34 6.14 10.10
N ARG A 428 -14.67 5.19 9.47
CA ARG A 428 -15.28 4.22 8.56
C ARG A 428 -15.04 2.82 9.06
N GLU A 429 -16.10 2.03 9.11
CA GLU A 429 -16.01 0.61 9.39
C GLU A 429 -16.51 -0.23 8.23
N TYR A 430 -15.59 -1.06 7.73
CA TYR A 430 -15.86 -2.03 6.68
C TYR A 430 -15.92 -3.41 7.30
N ALA A 431 -17.12 -3.98 7.42
CA ALA A 431 -17.26 -5.36 7.84
C ALA A 431 -17.02 -6.29 6.63
N ILE A 432 -15.84 -6.94 6.62
CA ILE A 432 -15.38 -7.86 5.57
C ILE A 432 -16.49 -8.87 5.22
N GLY A 433 -16.84 -8.96 3.94
CA GLY A 433 -17.77 -9.96 3.39
C GLY A 433 -19.27 -9.66 3.55
N SER A 434 -19.65 -8.45 3.98
CA SER A 434 -21.07 -8.09 4.20
C SER A 434 -21.60 -6.94 3.35
N GLY A 435 -20.77 -6.34 2.49
CA GLY A 435 -21.13 -5.14 1.71
C GLY A 435 -21.60 -3.97 2.57
N ARG A 436 -20.99 -3.82 3.75
CA ARG A 436 -21.34 -2.81 4.77
C ARG A 436 -20.26 -1.74 4.80
N ILE A 437 -20.70 -0.49 4.72
CA ILE A 437 -19.91 0.68 5.06
C ILE A 437 -20.70 1.39 6.15
N ASP A 438 -20.21 1.28 7.39
CA ASP A 438 -20.69 2.13 8.45
C ASP A 438 -19.82 3.38 8.49
N LEU A 439 -20.46 4.54 8.57
CA LEU A 439 -19.82 5.80 8.86
C LEU A 439 -20.19 6.23 10.28
N HIS A 440 -19.20 6.67 11.04
CA HIS A 440 -19.36 7.33 12.32
C HIS A 440 -18.92 8.78 12.16
N ILE A 441 -19.85 9.72 12.23
CA ILE A 441 -19.49 11.13 12.26
C ILE A 441 -19.33 11.52 13.72
N ARG A 442 -18.20 12.15 14.05
CA ARG A 442 -17.87 12.71 15.36
C ARG A 442 -17.73 14.22 15.21
N TRP A 443 -18.65 14.97 15.79
CA TRP A 443 -18.67 16.43 15.69
C TRP A 443 -18.50 17.07 17.07
N PRO A 444 -17.28 17.53 17.42
CA PRO A 444 -17.08 18.32 18.62
C PRO A 444 -17.70 19.71 18.44
N TYR A 445 -18.45 20.17 19.43
CA TYR A 445 -19.00 21.52 19.44
C TYR A 445 -19.08 22.08 20.86
N THR A 446 -19.20 23.40 20.94
CA THR A 446 -19.37 24.11 22.22
C THR A 446 -20.67 24.87 22.15
N THR A 447 -21.55 24.67 23.14
CA THR A 447 -22.82 25.40 23.19
C THR A 447 -22.58 26.88 23.49
N PRO A 448 -23.55 27.77 23.24
CA PRO A 448 -23.44 29.19 23.58
C PRO A 448 -23.08 29.46 25.05
N GLU A 449 -23.43 28.54 25.96
CA GLU A 449 -23.11 28.60 27.39
C GLU A 449 -21.68 28.16 27.73
N GLY A 450 -20.88 27.76 26.73
CA GLY A 450 -19.49 27.33 26.90
C GLY A 450 -19.30 25.85 27.25
N THR A 451 -20.35 25.03 27.16
CA THR A 451 -20.25 23.59 27.47
C THR A 451 -19.76 22.83 26.25
N HIS A 452 -18.74 21.99 26.40
CA HIS A 452 -18.21 21.15 25.33
C HIS A 452 -18.99 19.84 25.20
N HIS A 453 -19.36 19.50 23.96
CA HIS A 453 -20.08 18.28 23.62
C HIS A 453 -19.44 17.57 22.42
N LEU A 454 -19.70 16.27 22.31
CA LEU A 454 -19.36 15.46 21.14
C LEU A 454 -20.64 14.85 20.58
N GLN A 455 -21.14 15.40 19.48
CA GLN A 455 -22.24 14.80 18.73
C GLN A 455 -21.71 13.61 17.91
N ARG A 456 -22.53 12.56 17.84
CA ARG A 456 -22.20 11.30 17.16
C ARG A 456 -23.35 10.90 16.26
N GLU A 457 -23.05 10.64 14.98
CA GLU A 457 -24.04 10.17 14.01
C GLU A 457 -23.59 8.85 13.39
N ALA A 458 -24.55 7.95 13.16
CA ALA A 458 -24.33 6.67 12.50
C ALA A 458 -25.01 6.65 11.13
N ILE A 459 -24.26 6.29 10.09
CA ILE A 459 -24.79 6.12 8.73
C ILE A 459 -24.40 4.74 8.20
N GLU A 460 -25.37 3.95 7.78
CA GLU A 460 -25.17 2.70 7.05
C GLU A 460 -25.45 2.95 5.56
N ILE A 461 -24.56 2.51 4.68
CA ILE A 461 -24.73 2.67 3.23
C ILE A 461 -24.90 1.30 2.55
N LYS A 462 -25.92 1.19 1.69
CA LYS A 462 -26.22 0.01 0.86
C LYS A 462 -26.40 0.37 -0.60
N THR A 463 -26.00 -0.55 -1.45
CA THR A 463 -26.28 -0.51 -2.89
C THR A 463 -27.15 -1.70 -3.28
N TRP A 464 -28.28 -1.44 -3.93
CA TRP A 464 -29.15 -2.47 -4.47
C TRP A 464 -28.68 -2.86 -5.87
N GLN A 465 -27.81 -3.86 -5.92
CA GLN A 465 -27.23 -4.36 -7.17
C GLN A 465 -28.22 -5.22 -7.98
N PRO A 466 -28.01 -5.36 -9.31
CA PRO A 466 -28.76 -6.30 -10.15
C PRO A 466 -28.68 -7.74 -9.61
N GLY A 467 -29.81 -8.44 -9.57
CA GLY A 467 -29.86 -9.85 -9.13
C GLY A 467 -29.80 -10.08 -7.61
N LYS A 468 -29.59 -9.04 -6.79
CA LYS A 468 -29.62 -9.14 -5.32
C LYS A 468 -30.99 -8.79 -4.75
N SER A 469 -31.31 -9.33 -3.57
CA SER A 469 -32.52 -9.00 -2.81
C SER A 469 -32.52 -7.54 -2.32
N ASN A 470 -33.71 -7.00 -2.02
CA ASN A 470 -33.84 -5.67 -1.43
C ASN A 470 -32.98 -5.55 -0.16
N PRO A 471 -32.01 -4.61 -0.08
CA PRO A 471 -31.12 -4.51 1.07
C PRO A 471 -31.77 -3.88 2.30
N LEU A 472 -32.97 -3.28 2.20
CA LEU A 472 -33.61 -2.55 3.30
C LEU A 472 -33.75 -3.36 4.61
N PRO A 473 -34.33 -4.58 4.63
CA PRO A 473 -34.49 -5.32 5.88
C PRO A 473 -33.15 -5.69 6.54
N GLN A 474 -32.16 -6.04 5.72
CA GLN A 474 -30.82 -6.37 6.19
C GLN A 474 -30.06 -5.14 6.69
N GLY A 475 -30.18 -4.01 5.97
CA GLY A 475 -29.58 -2.73 6.34
C GLY A 475 -30.09 -2.22 7.68
N LEU A 476 -31.41 -2.28 7.93
CA LEU A 476 -31.99 -1.90 9.23
C LEU A 476 -31.47 -2.77 10.39
N LYS A 477 -31.40 -4.09 10.20
CA LYS A 477 -30.85 -5.02 11.20
C LYS A 477 -29.35 -4.79 11.45
N GLN A 478 -28.60 -4.40 10.41
CA GLN A 478 -27.18 -4.09 10.53
C GLN A 478 -26.96 -2.77 11.27
N LEU A 479 -27.73 -1.74 10.93
CA LEU A 479 -27.71 -0.45 11.60
C LEU A 479 -28.08 -0.58 13.07
N ASP A 480 -29.08 -1.38 13.45
CA ASP A 480 -29.41 -1.61 14.86
C ASP A 480 -28.21 -2.10 15.68
N ARG A 481 -27.48 -3.11 15.18
CA ARG A 481 -26.28 -3.61 15.87
C ARG A 481 -25.18 -2.56 15.97
N TYR A 482 -25.10 -1.67 14.98
CA TYR A 482 -24.14 -0.59 15.00
C TYR A 482 -24.51 0.48 16.02
N LEU A 483 -25.79 0.88 16.05
CA LEU A 483 -26.35 1.80 17.03
C LEU A 483 -26.21 1.29 18.46
N ASP A 484 -26.42 -0.01 18.70
CA ASP A 484 -26.18 -0.64 20.00
C ASP A 484 -24.73 -0.44 20.47
N ARG A 485 -23.75 -0.68 19.58
CA ARG A 485 -22.34 -0.50 19.89
C ARG A 485 -21.98 0.95 20.14
N LEU A 486 -22.56 1.88 19.38
CA LEU A 486 -22.30 3.31 19.55
C LEU A 486 -23.12 3.93 20.69
N GLN A 487 -24.10 3.21 21.25
CA GLN A 487 -25.08 3.69 22.22
C GLN A 487 -25.88 4.88 21.67
N LEU A 488 -26.44 4.73 20.46
CA LEU A 488 -27.24 5.74 19.78
C LEU A 488 -28.69 5.27 19.60
N ASP A 489 -29.64 6.19 19.71
CA ASP A 489 -31.09 5.89 19.61
C ASP A 489 -31.65 6.01 18.18
N THR A 490 -30.89 6.63 17.28
CA THR A 490 -31.27 6.89 15.88
C THR A 490 -30.06 6.79 14.98
N GLY A 491 -30.29 6.60 13.68
CA GLY A 491 -29.26 6.58 12.66
C GLY A 491 -29.83 6.78 11.27
N THR A 492 -28.96 6.80 10.27
CA THR A 492 -29.30 6.95 8.86
C THR A 492 -29.00 5.68 8.09
N LEU A 493 -29.92 5.25 7.24
CA LEU A 493 -29.71 4.21 6.23
C LEU A 493 -29.82 4.85 4.84
N ALA A 494 -28.75 4.80 4.06
CA ALA A 494 -28.73 5.25 2.67
C ALA A 494 -28.75 4.03 1.74
N ILE A 495 -29.73 3.96 0.83
CA ILE A 495 -29.88 2.88 -0.15
C ILE A 495 -29.86 3.46 -1.56
N PHE A 496 -28.86 3.08 -2.36
CA PHE A 496 -28.75 3.49 -3.76
C PHE A 496 -29.19 2.35 -4.70
N ASP A 497 -30.19 2.59 -5.54
CA ASP A 497 -30.73 1.58 -6.45
C ASP A 497 -29.96 1.52 -7.78
N GLN A 498 -29.11 0.51 -7.97
CA GLN A 498 -28.29 0.34 -9.17
C GLN A 498 -28.87 -0.71 -10.14
N ARG A 499 -30.13 -1.12 -9.97
CA ARG A 499 -30.76 -2.09 -10.86
C ARG A 499 -31.07 -1.46 -12.23
N PRO A 500 -31.00 -2.22 -13.34
CA PRO A 500 -31.28 -1.68 -14.68
C PRO A 500 -32.72 -1.19 -14.88
N ARG A 501 -33.65 -1.66 -14.03
CA ARG A 501 -35.07 -1.28 -14.03
C ARG A 501 -35.44 -0.31 -12.90
N ALA A 502 -34.44 0.25 -12.21
CA ALA A 502 -34.70 1.26 -11.20
C ALA A 502 -35.38 2.48 -11.84
N ARG A 503 -36.20 3.20 -11.07
CA ARG A 503 -36.76 4.48 -11.53
C ARG A 503 -35.61 5.47 -11.75
N ALA A 504 -35.86 6.50 -12.57
CA ALA A 504 -34.94 7.60 -12.77
C ALA A 504 -34.56 8.26 -11.43
N ILE A 505 -33.35 8.80 -11.34
CA ILE A 505 -32.75 9.32 -10.10
C ILE A 505 -33.65 10.36 -9.42
N ASP A 506 -34.27 11.27 -10.19
CA ASP A 506 -35.21 12.29 -9.74
C ASP A 506 -36.53 11.73 -9.18
N LYS A 507 -36.91 10.51 -9.59
CA LYS A 507 -38.16 9.84 -9.16
C LYS A 507 -37.98 8.89 -8.00
N ARG A 508 -36.77 8.42 -7.73
CA ARG A 508 -36.47 7.50 -6.62
C ARG A 508 -35.78 8.17 -5.45
N THR A 509 -35.08 9.28 -5.68
CA THR A 509 -34.38 9.98 -4.62
C THR A 509 -35.37 10.60 -3.66
N LYS A 510 -35.35 10.15 -2.41
CA LYS A 510 -36.24 10.68 -1.36
C LYS A 510 -35.70 10.36 0.03
N ILE A 511 -35.97 11.26 0.97
CA ILE A 511 -35.75 11.04 2.39
C ILE A 511 -37.08 10.71 3.04
N SER A 512 -37.06 9.74 3.95
CA SER A 512 -38.23 9.23 4.65
C SER A 512 -37.82 8.65 6.00
N THR A 513 -38.78 8.25 6.84
CA THR A 513 -38.48 7.57 8.10
C THR A 513 -38.88 6.11 8.00
N ALA A 514 -38.05 5.22 8.56
CA ALA A 514 -38.35 3.81 8.75
C ALA A 514 -38.21 3.44 10.24
N THR A 515 -38.87 2.38 10.67
CA THR A 515 -38.67 1.81 12.01
C THR A 515 -37.77 0.58 11.90
N SER A 516 -36.70 0.54 12.70
CA SER A 516 -35.81 -0.62 12.76
C SER A 516 -36.46 -1.80 13.50
N PRO A 517 -35.94 -3.03 13.35
CA PRO A 517 -36.37 -4.17 14.16
C PRO A 517 -36.31 -3.96 15.67
N ALA A 518 -35.37 -3.14 16.16
CA ALA A 518 -35.29 -2.75 17.58
C ALA A 518 -36.25 -1.61 17.99
N GLY A 519 -37.09 -1.11 17.06
CA GLY A 519 -38.08 -0.06 17.33
C GLY A 519 -37.53 1.37 17.21
N ARG A 520 -36.31 1.56 16.68
CA ARG A 520 -35.69 2.88 16.52
C ARG A 520 -36.23 3.60 15.30
N ALA A 521 -36.35 4.92 15.37
CA ALA A 521 -36.63 5.75 14.21
C ALA A 521 -35.35 5.92 13.39
N ILE A 522 -35.39 5.57 12.11
CA ILE A 522 -34.25 5.60 11.19
C ILE A 522 -34.56 6.56 10.05
N THR A 523 -33.63 7.47 9.77
CA THR A 523 -33.67 8.30 8.55
C THR A 523 -33.28 7.44 7.36
N LEU A 524 -34.19 7.29 6.39
CA LEU A 524 -33.99 6.49 5.18
C LEU A 524 -33.84 7.41 3.97
N LEU A 525 -32.60 7.51 3.46
CA LEU A 525 -32.30 8.10 2.15
C LEU A 525 -32.37 7.00 1.09
N ASN A 526 -33.29 7.12 0.14
CA ASN A 526 -33.28 6.33 -1.09
C ASN A 526 -32.65 7.18 -2.19
N GLY A 527 -31.75 6.61 -3.00
CA GLY A 527 -31.07 7.28 -4.11
C GLY A 527 -30.94 6.42 -5.36
#